data_AF-A0A6H9LR10-F1
#
_entry.id   AF-A0A6H9LR10-F1
#
_cell.length_a   1.000
_cell.length_b   1.000
_cell.length_c   1.000
_cell.angle_alpha   90.00
_cell.angle_beta   90.00
_cell.angle_gamma   90.00
#
_symmetry.space_group_name_H-M   'P 1'
#
loop_
_entity.id
_entity.type
_entity.pdbx_description
1 polymer ?
#
loop_
_entity_poly.entity_id
_entity_poly.type
_entity_poly.pdbx_seq_one_letter_code
_entity_poly.pdbx_strand_id
1 'polypeptide(L)'
;MNISWSSCLKTLFICGLLLASTSCQNKQEKTDANKEISVQSPYDDWNRYQYKNMVFRYPQRHIISDSINVFAKKYEAMMNRDAQILFIDPPNDTITIYFYTGMGQAREIVDKDFPYVSGDSIHFWGHIHFGVPMMEYMINKWSPVESRHYFIKNGLLALMDATGRNYHEITDDYQQRGIYIPLKELAGDTNTTVWWGWDQAIQGASFVDFVMFKYGPESLKIMYESPVSFDSTVNGLFEISVDSLEKEWLSVVRQAIGK
;
A
#
# COMPACT_ATOMS: atom_id res chain seq x y z
N MET A 1 -47.21 31.07 14.57
CA MET A 1 -46.87 32.50 14.55
C MET A 1 -45.43 32.62 14.05
N ASN A 2 -45.29 33.16 12.84
CA ASN A 2 -44.01 33.38 12.16
C ASN A 2 -43.34 34.63 12.72
N ILE A 3 -42.05 34.55 13.07
CA ILE A 3 -41.21 35.74 13.23
C ILE A 3 -39.95 35.54 12.39
N SER A 4 -39.94 36.33 11.32
CA SER A 4 -38.86 36.58 10.36
C SER A 4 -37.81 37.49 10.99
N TRP A 5 -36.53 37.20 10.76
CA TRP A 5 -35.45 38.19 10.82
C TRP A 5 -34.51 37.99 9.64
N SER A 6 -34.73 38.79 8.61
CA SER A 6 -33.74 39.16 7.60
C SER A 6 -32.84 40.30 8.11
N SER A 7 -31.77 40.57 7.36
CA SER A 7 -30.75 41.64 7.49
C SER A 7 -29.49 41.11 8.18
N CYS A 8 -28.26 41.37 7.74
CA CYS A 8 -27.75 42.44 6.92
C CYS A 8 -26.31 42.03 6.53
N LEU A 9 -25.91 42.09 5.26
CA LEU A 9 -24.53 42.46 4.88
C LEU A 9 -24.45 42.60 3.35
N LYS A 10 -24.59 43.85 2.88
CA LYS A 10 -24.16 44.29 1.57
C LYS A 10 -23.17 45.42 1.81
N THR A 11 -21.89 45.18 1.53
CA THR A 11 -20.95 46.27 1.22
C THR A 11 -20.05 45.81 0.08
N LEU A 12 -20.29 46.44 -1.07
CA LEU A 12 -19.43 46.47 -2.25
C LEU A 12 -18.06 47.06 -1.91
N PHE A 13 -17.00 46.53 -2.52
CA PHE A 13 -15.84 47.32 -2.91
C PHE A 13 -15.53 47.03 -4.38
N ILE A 14 -15.79 48.04 -5.23
CA ILE A 14 -15.41 48.11 -6.64
C ILE A 14 -14.37 49.23 -6.74
N CYS A 15 -13.23 48.93 -7.34
CA CYS A 15 -12.33 49.78 -8.14
C CYS A 15 -11.00 49.00 -8.21
N GLY A 16 -10.44 48.62 -9.36
CA GLY A 16 -10.43 49.29 -10.66
C GLY A 16 -8.97 49.57 -11.02
N LEU A 17 -8.64 49.49 -12.32
CA LEU A 17 -7.36 49.84 -12.96
C LEU A 17 -6.24 48.77 -12.82
N LEU A 18 -5.43 48.44 -13.82
CA LEU A 18 -5.13 49.10 -15.10
C LEU A 18 -4.42 48.09 -16.01
N LEU A 19 -4.65 48.25 -17.31
CA LEU A 19 -4.00 47.59 -18.43
C LEU A 19 -2.47 47.76 -18.40
N ALA A 20 -1.74 46.67 -18.61
CA ALA A 20 -0.41 46.69 -19.19
C ALA A 20 -0.27 45.51 -20.16
N SER A 21 -0.77 45.71 -21.37
CA SER A 21 -0.47 44.86 -22.53
C SER A 21 0.96 45.16 -23.00
N THR A 22 1.95 44.48 -22.44
CA THR A 22 3.29 44.42 -23.03
C THR A 22 3.30 43.33 -24.09
N SER A 23 3.18 43.78 -25.34
CA SER A 23 3.51 43.04 -26.55
C SER A 23 5.00 42.65 -26.50
N CYS A 24 5.28 41.39 -26.14
CA CYS A 24 6.55 40.74 -26.46
C CYS A 24 6.35 39.92 -27.74
N GLN A 25 6.77 40.49 -28.87
CA GLN A 25 7.07 39.73 -30.08
C GLN A 25 8.27 38.82 -29.79
N ASN A 26 8.00 37.64 -29.22
CA ASN A 26 8.99 36.59 -29.14
C ASN A 26 9.10 35.91 -30.52
N LYS A 27 10.23 36.21 -31.15
CA LYS A 27 10.84 35.51 -32.27
C LYS A 27 10.55 34.01 -32.16
N GLN A 28 9.73 33.46 -33.07
CA GLN A 28 9.64 32.02 -33.28
C GLN A 28 10.98 31.54 -33.84
N GLU A 29 11.93 31.27 -32.96
CA GLU A 29 12.93 30.25 -33.24
C GLU A 29 12.17 28.95 -33.43
N LYS A 30 12.23 28.42 -34.65
CA LYS A 30 11.93 27.02 -34.92
C LYS A 30 12.91 26.22 -34.07
N THR A 31 12.50 25.89 -32.85
CA THR A 31 13.14 24.87 -32.05
C THR A 31 13.03 23.59 -32.87
N ASP A 32 14.18 23.14 -33.36
CA ASP A 32 14.32 21.86 -34.03
C ASP A 32 13.59 20.80 -33.22
N ALA A 33 12.70 20.11 -33.93
CA ALA A 33 11.85 19.06 -33.39
C ALA A 33 12.65 18.17 -32.45
N ASN A 34 12.13 18.05 -31.22
CA ASN A 34 12.46 17.02 -30.24
C ASN A 34 12.91 15.74 -30.96
N LYS A 35 14.22 15.55 -31.03
CA LYS A 35 14.78 14.23 -31.28
C LYS A 35 14.51 13.48 -29.98
N GLU A 36 13.36 12.80 -29.91
CA GLU A 36 13.10 11.82 -28.87
C GLU A 36 14.27 10.85 -28.88
N ILE A 37 15.21 11.05 -27.96
CA ILE A 37 16.19 10.05 -27.63
C ILE A 37 15.33 8.95 -27.03
N SER A 38 15.01 7.94 -27.84
CA SER A 38 14.35 6.73 -27.36
C SER A 38 15.30 6.10 -26.35
N VAL A 39 15.12 6.43 -25.07
CA VAL A 39 15.86 5.80 -23.99
C VAL A 39 15.42 4.34 -24.03
N GLN A 40 16.31 3.50 -24.55
CA GLN A 40 16.06 2.06 -24.65
C GLN A 40 15.74 1.56 -23.24
N SER A 41 14.65 0.80 -23.10
CA SER A 41 14.26 0.30 -21.80
C SER A 41 15.31 -0.71 -21.35
N PRO A 42 15.73 -0.69 -20.06
CA PRO A 42 16.72 -1.65 -19.57
C PRO A 42 16.21 -3.10 -19.61
N TYR A 43 14.93 -3.30 -19.94
CA TYR A 43 14.26 -4.60 -20.04
C TYR A 43 13.99 -5.06 -21.48
N ASP A 44 14.47 -4.35 -22.51
CA ASP A 44 14.13 -4.67 -23.90
C ASP A 44 14.60 -6.08 -24.31
N ASP A 45 15.75 -6.53 -23.79
CA ASP A 45 16.30 -7.87 -24.04
C ASP A 45 15.75 -8.96 -23.09
N TRP A 46 14.82 -8.60 -22.20
CA TRP A 46 14.23 -9.55 -21.26
C TRP A 46 13.12 -10.37 -21.91
N ASN A 47 13.04 -11.64 -21.52
CA ASN A 47 11.93 -12.51 -21.90
C ASN A 47 10.62 -11.91 -21.45
N ARG A 48 9.57 -12.15 -22.25
CA ARG A 48 8.22 -11.69 -22.00
C ARG A 48 7.28 -12.88 -21.97
N TYR A 49 6.49 -13.00 -20.91
CA TYR A 49 5.40 -13.96 -20.80
C TYR A 49 4.10 -13.21 -20.48
N GLN A 50 3.06 -13.40 -21.30
CA GLN A 50 1.75 -12.79 -21.08
C GLN A 50 0.80 -13.81 -20.45
N TYR A 51 0.08 -13.41 -19.40
CA TYR A 51 -1.04 -14.17 -18.85
C TYR A 51 -2.17 -13.24 -18.47
N LYS A 52 -3.30 -13.30 -19.19
CA LYS A 52 -4.43 -12.36 -19.04
C LYS A 52 -3.94 -10.91 -19.12
N ASN A 53 -4.19 -10.09 -18.10
CA ASN A 53 -3.73 -8.70 -18.00
C ASN A 53 -2.32 -8.55 -17.39
N MET A 54 -1.64 -9.64 -17.01
CA MET A 54 -0.29 -9.59 -16.45
C MET A 54 0.79 -9.85 -17.51
N VAL A 55 1.79 -8.97 -17.54
CA VAL A 55 3.01 -9.09 -18.35
C VAL A 55 4.17 -9.41 -17.43
N PHE A 56 4.75 -10.60 -17.55
CA PHE A 56 5.94 -10.98 -16.79
C PHE A 56 7.19 -10.74 -17.63
N ARG A 57 8.17 -10.04 -17.06
CA ARG A 57 9.46 -9.74 -17.66
C ARG A 57 10.57 -10.37 -16.81
N TYR A 58 11.49 -11.10 -17.43
CA TYR A 58 12.61 -11.72 -16.72
C TYR A 58 13.82 -11.95 -17.64
N PRO A 59 15.06 -11.94 -17.13
CA PRO A 59 16.27 -12.19 -17.91
C PRO A 59 16.27 -13.55 -18.63
N GLN A 60 17.16 -13.70 -19.62
CA GLN A 60 17.43 -15.01 -20.21
C GLN A 60 17.92 -15.99 -19.14
N ARG A 61 17.44 -17.24 -19.19
CA ARG A 61 17.78 -18.33 -18.24
C ARG A 61 17.42 -18.03 -16.77
N HIS A 62 16.46 -17.14 -16.52
CA HIS A 62 15.96 -16.91 -15.17
C HIS A 62 15.26 -18.17 -14.62
N ILE A 63 15.45 -18.49 -13.34
CA ILE A 63 14.89 -19.70 -12.69
C ILE A 63 13.35 -19.80 -12.79
N ILE A 64 12.67 -18.67 -12.95
CA ILE A 64 11.21 -18.63 -13.11
C ILE A 64 10.75 -19.14 -14.48
N SER A 65 11.60 -19.19 -15.51
CA SER A 65 11.20 -19.51 -16.89
C SER A 65 10.41 -20.81 -16.97
N ASP A 66 10.86 -21.82 -16.23
CA ASP A 66 10.33 -23.18 -16.31
C ASP A 66 8.99 -23.33 -15.56
N SER A 67 8.67 -22.36 -14.70
CA SER A 67 7.48 -22.38 -13.84
C SER A 67 6.57 -21.15 -14.01
N ILE A 68 6.86 -20.27 -14.97
CA ILE A 68 6.20 -18.96 -15.09
C ILE A 68 4.68 -19.06 -15.27
N ASN A 69 4.19 -20.07 -15.99
CA ASN A 69 2.76 -20.32 -16.15
C ASN A 69 2.08 -20.72 -14.83
N VAL A 70 2.74 -21.55 -14.01
CA VAL A 70 2.23 -21.94 -12.69
C VAL A 70 2.25 -20.74 -11.76
N PHE A 71 3.32 -19.96 -11.80
CA PHE A 71 3.45 -18.73 -11.03
C PHE A 71 2.33 -17.73 -11.39
N ALA A 72 2.13 -17.44 -12.67
CA ALA A 72 1.13 -16.48 -13.14
C ALA A 72 -0.29 -16.84 -12.67
N LYS A 73 -0.66 -18.13 -12.73
CA LYS A 73 -1.95 -18.62 -12.22
C LYS A 73 -2.10 -18.42 -10.71
N LYS A 74 -1.05 -18.72 -9.94
CA LYS A 74 -1.05 -18.51 -8.49
C LYS A 74 -1.14 -17.02 -8.14
N TYR A 75 -0.39 -16.19 -8.86
CA TYR A 75 -0.39 -14.74 -8.68
C TYR A 75 -1.78 -14.15 -8.94
N GLU A 76 -2.44 -14.55 -10.02
CA GLU A 76 -3.83 -14.17 -10.29
C GLU A 76 -4.77 -14.60 -9.15
N ALA A 77 -4.68 -15.86 -8.72
CA ALA A 77 -5.55 -16.38 -7.67
C ALA A 77 -5.37 -15.61 -6.35
N MET A 78 -4.14 -15.23 -6.00
CA MET A 78 -3.86 -14.43 -4.82
C MET A 78 -4.38 -12.99 -4.97
N MET A 79 -4.15 -12.33 -6.11
CA MET A 79 -4.73 -11.00 -6.36
C MET A 79 -6.25 -11.00 -6.27
N ASN A 80 -6.92 -12.01 -6.83
CA ASN A 80 -8.37 -12.13 -6.76
C ASN A 80 -8.87 -12.37 -5.33
N ARG A 81 -8.16 -13.22 -4.57
CA ARG A 81 -8.45 -13.43 -3.14
C ARG A 81 -8.31 -12.12 -2.36
N ASP A 82 -7.22 -11.39 -2.56
CA ASP A 82 -6.94 -10.17 -1.80
C ASP A 82 -7.90 -9.03 -2.18
N ALA A 83 -8.29 -8.94 -3.45
CA ALA A 83 -9.35 -8.04 -3.91
C ALA A 83 -10.69 -8.34 -3.21
N GLN A 84 -11.04 -9.62 -3.09
CA GLN A 84 -12.25 -10.06 -2.36
C GLN A 84 -12.18 -9.74 -0.87
N ILE A 85 -11.02 -9.90 -0.22
CA ILE A 85 -10.87 -9.56 1.20
C ILE A 85 -11.03 -8.05 1.42
N LEU A 86 -10.52 -7.23 0.49
CA LEU A 86 -10.52 -5.78 0.58
C LEU A 86 -11.78 -5.12 0.01
N PHE A 87 -12.73 -5.92 -0.47
CA PHE A 87 -13.95 -5.48 -1.15
C PHE A 87 -13.70 -4.48 -2.29
N ILE A 88 -12.71 -4.78 -3.12
CA ILE A 88 -12.43 -4.04 -4.37
C ILE A 88 -12.54 -4.95 -5.58
N ASP A 89 -12.76 -4.35 -6.74
CA ASP A 89 -12.71 -5.09 -7.99
C ASP A 89 -11.28 -5.58 -8.26
N PRO A 90 -11.10 -6.82 -8.74
CA PRO A 90 -9.81 -7.28 -9.21
C PRO A 90 -9.24 -6.33 -10.28
N PRO A 91 -7.94 -6.01 -10.23
CA PRO A 91 -7.31 -5.16 -11.23
C PRO A 91 -7.53 -5.70 -12.65
N ASN A 92 -8.02 -4.85 -13.54
CA ASN A 92 -8.27 -5.18 -14.95
C ASN A 92 -7.29 -4.49 -15.90
N ASP A 93 -6.48 -3.56 -15.37
CA ASP A 93 -5.39 -2.89 -16.05
C ASP A 93 -4.21 -3.82 -16.30
N THR A 94 -3.34 -3.42 -17.22
CA THR A 94 -2.17 -4.22 -17.55
C THR A 94 -1.10 -4.05 -16.48
N ILE A 95 -0.77 -5.12 -15.76
CA ILE A 95 0.24 -5.12 -14.71
C ILE A 95 1.53 -5.70 -15.26
N THR A 96 2.65 -5.00 -15.10
CA THR A 96 3.97 -5.54 -15.50
C THR A 96 4.76 -6.00 -14.28
N ILE A 97 5.14 -7.27 -14.25
CA ILE A 97 5.85 -7.89 -13.14
C ILE A 97 7.26 -8.23 -13.60
N TYR A 98 8.26 -7.60 -13.00
CA TYR A 98 9.67 -7.81 -13.30
C TYR A 98 10.31 -8.76 -12.29
N PHE A 99 10.90 -9.85 -12.77
CA PHE A 99 11.74 -10.74 -11.96
C PHE A 99 13.22 -10.50 -12.27
N TYR A 100 13.94 -9.95 -11.30
CA TYR A 100 15.40 -9.88 -11.36
C TYR A 100 16.01 -11.18 -10.79
N THR A 101 17.21 -11.52 -11.26
CA THR A 101 17.97 -12.69 -10.77
C THR A 101 18.38 -12.57 -9.30
N GLY A 102 18.42 -11.35 -8.75
CA GLY A 102 18.77 -11.08 -7.36
C GLY A 102 18.87 -9.59 -7.05
N MET A 103 19.19 -9.28 -5.79
CA MET A 103 19.28 -7.90 -5.28
C MET A 103 20.31 -7.06 -6.03
N GLY A 104 21.47 -7.65 -6.39
CA GLY A 104 22.51 -6.93 -7.14
C GLY A 104 22.01 -6.38 -8.48
N GLN A 105 21.31 -7.21 -9.26
CA GLN A 105 20.76 -6.78 -10.55
C GLN A 105 19.68 -5.71 -10.37
N ALA A 106 18.81 -5.84 -9.37
CA ALA A 106 17.80 -4.82 -9.08
C ALA A 106 18.45 -3.47 -8.73
N ARG A 107 19.47 -3.48 -7.88
CA ARG A 107 20.21 -2.26 -7.52
C ARG A 107 20.90 -1.61 -8.72
N GLU A 108 21.50 -2.39 -9.61
CA GLU A 108 22.16 -1.87 -10.81
C GLU A 108 21.17 -1.24 -11.81
N ILE A 109 19.97 -1.80 -11.95
CA ILE A 109 18.99 -1.35 -12.97
C ILE A 109 18.09 -0.23 -12.44
N VAL A 110 17.64 -0.32 -11.19
CA VAL A 110 16.60 0.57 -10.63
C VAL A 110 16.98 1.24 -9.30
N ASP A 111 18.19 1.02 -8.78
CA ASP A 111 18.69 1.60 -7.54
C ASP A 111 17.76 1.36 -6.33
N LYS A 112 17.34 0.09 -6.16
CA LYS A 112 16.47 -0.33 -5.05
C LYS A 112 17.05 -1.53 -4.31
N ASP A 113 16.94 -1.48 -2.98
CA ASP A 113 17.39 -2.55 -2.09
C ASP A 113 16.29 -3.56 -1.73
N PHE A 114 15.01 -3.22 -1.94
CA PHE A 114 13.86 -4.11 -1.70
C PHE A 114 12.84 -4.11 -2.85
N PRO A 115 12.07 -5.21 -3.02
CA PRO A 115 10.93 -5.23 -3.92
C PRO A 115 10.03 -4.03 -3.69
N TYR A 116 9.51 -3.48 -4.77
CA TYR A 116 8.74 -2.24 -4.74
C TYR A 116 7.74 -2.19 -5.89
N VAL A 117 6.79 -1.28 -5.75
CA VAL A 117 5.78 -0.97 -6.77
C VAL A 117 6.02 0.42 -7.35
N SER A 118 5.85 0.55 -8.66
CA SER A 118 5.94 1.83 -9.38
C SER A 118 4.88 1.90 -10.47
N GLY A 119 3.81 2.65 -10.21
CA GLY A 119 2.64 2.69 -11.10
C GLY A 119 2.05 1.29 -11.27
N ASP A 120 1.90 0.86 -12.51
CA ASP A 120 1.37 -0.48 -12.85
C ASP A 120 2.47 -1.55 -12.97
N SER A 121 3.63 -1.30 -12.34
CA SER A 121 4.77 -2.21 -12.34
C SER A 121 5.11 -2.71 -10.94
N ILE A 122 5.36 -4.02 -10.82
CA ILE A 122 5.81 -4.69 -9.61
C ILE A 122 7.20 -5.24 -9.87
N HIS A 123 8.16 -4.84 -9.05
CA HIS A 123 9.57 -5.18 -9.20
C HIS A 123 10.00 -6.13 -8.09
N PHE A 124 10.50 -7.32 -8.46
CA PHE A 124 10.73 -8.41 -7.51
C PHE A 124 12.03 -9.17 -7.75
N TRP A 125 12.74 -9.56 -6.68
CA TRP A 125 13.94 -10.39 -6.77
C TRP A 125 14.10 -11.36 -5.60
N GLY A 126 14.78 -12.48 -5.88
CA GLY A 126 15.15 -13.47 -4.88
C GLY A 126 14.01 -14.37 -4.41
N HIS A 127 14.16 -14.96 -3.22
CA HIS A 127 13.17 -15.85 -2.58
C HIS A 127 12.15 -15.10 -1.70
N ILE A 128 11.97 -13.79 -1.93
CA ILE A 128 11.17 -12.91 -1.07
C ILE A 128 9.67 -13.29 -1.14
N HIS A 129 8.91 -12.94 -0.11
CA HIS A 129 7.47 -13.13 -0.05
C HIS A 129 6.77 -12.29 -1.13
N PHE A 130 6.33 -12.94 -2.23
CA PHE A 130 5.67 -12.27 -3.36
C PHE A 130 4.41 -11.50 -2.97
N GLY A 131 3.77 -11.89 -1.87
CA GLY A 131 2.55 -11.26 -1.38
C GLY A 131 2.76 -9.81 -0.93
N VAL A 132 3.93 -9.46 -0.37
CA VAL A 132 4.19 -8.08 0.10
C VAL A 132 4.12 -7.05 -1.02
N PRO A 133 4.92 -7.13 -2.10
CA PRO A 133 4.84 -6.14 -3.19
C PRO A 133 3.54 -6.26 -4.01
N MET A 134 2.90 -7.44 -4.03
CA MET A 134 1.57 -7.58 -4.61
C MET A 134 0.53 -6.78 -3.80
N MET A 135 0.56 -6.90 -2.47
CA MET A 135 -0.31 -6.15 -1.59
C MET A 135 0.01 -4.66 -1.65
N GLU A 136 1.28 -4.26 -1.77
CA GLU A 136 1.64 -2.86 -1.97
C GLU A 136 0.96 -2.28 -3.23
N TYR A 137 0.90 -3.04 -4.31
CA TYR A 137 0.17 -2.65 -5.53
C TYR A 137 -1.34 -2.55 -5.27
N MET A 138 -1.91 -3.56 -4.60
CA MET A 138 -3.34 -3.61 -4.30
C MET A 138 -3.78 -2.48 -3.34
N ILE A 139 -2.94 -2.07 -2.39
CA ILE A 139 -3.20 -0.93 -1.49
C ILE A 139 -3.41 0.35 -2.29
N ASN A 140 -2.60 0.60 -3.33
CA ASN A 140 -2.73 1.79 -4.17
C ASN A 140 -4.05 1.83 -4.98
N LYS A 141 -4.70 0.68 -5.18
CA LYS A 141 -6.03 0.58 -5.79
C LYS A 141 -7.14 0.61 -4.74
N TRP A 142 -6.85 0.08 -3.54
CA TRP A 142 -7.78 0.06 -2.41
C TRP A 142 -7.99 1.45 -1.83
N SER A 143 -6.92 2.22 -1.57
CA SER A 143 -6.99 3.55 -0.96
C SER A 143 -6.26 4.61 -1.78
N PRO A 144 -6.82 5.82 -1.94
CA PRO A 144 -6.18 6.91 -2.65
C PRO A 144 -5.15 7.68 -1.80
N VAL A 145 -5.02 7.35 -0.52
CA VAL A 145 -4.12 8.04 0.42
C VAL A 145 -3.15 7.06 1.04
N GLU A 146 -1.96 7.53 1.37
CA GLU A 146 -1.02 6.76 2.19
C GLU A 146 -1.42 6.87 3.67
N SER A 147 -1.43 5.75 4.38
CA SER A 147 -1.82 5.77 5.80
C SER A 147 -0.81 6.53 6.65
N ARG A 148 -1.33 7.37 7.55
CA ARG A 148 -0.52 7.98 8.62
C ARG A 148 -0.18 6.99 9.74
N HIS A 149 -0.87 5.86 9.79
CA HIS A 149 -0.68 4.80 10.76
C HIS A 149 0.10 3.66 10.09
N TYR A 150 1.41 3.85 9.95
CA TYR A 150 2.29 3.00 9.13
C TYR A 150 2.20 1.52 9.52
N PHE A 151 2.02 1.21 10.81
CA PHE A 151 1.84 -0.16 11.28
C PHE A 151 0.59 -0.86 10.69
N ILE A 152 -0.47 -0.12 10.34
CA ILE A 152 -1.66 -0.68 9.67
C ILE A 152 -1.29 -1.08 8.24
N LYS A 153 -0.59 -0.20 7.49
CA LYS A 153 -0.08 -0.51 6.15
C LYS A 153 0.84 -1.73 6.20
N ASN A 154 1.87 -1.69 7.04
CA ASN A 154 2.83 -2.77 7.17
C ASN A 154 2.17 -4.07 7.63
N GLY A 155 1.18 -3.97 8.52
CA GLY A 155 0.37 -5.10 8.98
C GLY A 155 -0.41 -5.74 7.84
N LEU A 156 -1.06 -4.95 6.99
CA LEU A 156 -1.77 -5.45 5.82
C LEU A 156 -0.82 -6.11 4.81
N LEU A 157 0.34 -5.50 4.57
CA LEU A 157 1.40 -6.08 3.73
C LEU A 157 1.88 -7.43 4.25
N ALA A 158 2.12 -7.54 5.56
CA ALA A 158 2.56 -8.79 6.19
C ALA A 158 1.45 -9.84 6.21
N LEU A 159 0.21 -9.46 6.54
CA LEU A 159 -0.92 -10.38 6.58
C LEU A 159 -1.17 -11.05 5.21
N MET A 160 -0.96 -10.30 4.13
CA MET A 160 -1.14 -10.78 2.75
C MET A 160 0.15 -11.27 2.09
N ASP A 161 1.20 -11.56 2.86
CA ASP A 161 2.51 -11.99 2.34
C ASP A 161 2.51 -13.40 1.67
N ALA A 162 1.39 -14.12 1.81
CA ALA A 162 1.15 -15.49 1.32
C ALA A 162 2.08 -16.58 1.91
N THR A 163 2.66 -16.33 3.09
CA THR A 163 3.49 -17.31 3.81
C THR A 163 2.69 -18.33 4.59
N GLY A 164 1.42 -18.04 4.90
CA GLY A 164 0.57 -18.90 5.72
C GLY A 164 0.95 -18.91 7.20
N ARG A 165 1.73 -17.92 7.65
CA ARG A 165 2.06 -17.76 9.07
C ARG A 165 0.81 -17.45 9.90
N ASN A 166 0.78 -17.98 11.11
CA ASN A 166 -0.23 -17.63 12.10
C ASN A 166 0.25 -16.41 12.90
N TYR A 167 -0.12 -15.20 12.46
CA TYR A 167 0.33 -13.96 13.11
C TYR A 167 -0.20 -13.80 14.54
N HIS A 168 -1.36 -14.40 14.87
CA HIS A 168 -1.87 -14.42 16.23
C HIS A 168 -0.99 -15.26 17.16
N GLU A 169 -0.58 -16.46 16.74
CA GLU A 169 0.34 -17.32 17.50
C GLU A 169 1.69 -16.65 17.73
N ILE A 170 2.25 -16.00 16.70
CA ILE A 170 3.52 -15.27 16.84
C ILE A 170 3.37 -14.06 17.77
N THR A 171 2.24 -13.35 17.70
CA THR A 171 1.96 -12.23 18.60
C THR A 171 1.86 -12.70 20.06
N ASP A 172 1.20 -13.83 20.32
CA ASP A 172 1.13 -14.44 21.66
C ASP A 172 2.52 -14.87 22.17
N ASP A 173 3.36 -15.47 21.31
CA ASP A 173 4.77 -15.78 21.64
C ASP A 173 5.54 -14.51 22.03
N TYR A 174 5.34 -13.40 21.30
CA TYR A 174 5.99 -12.12 21.61
C TYR A 174 5.54 -11.58 22.97
N GLN A 175 4.28 -11.78 23.36
CA GLN A 175 3.80 -11.43 24.71
C GLN A 175 4.52 -12.24 25.78
N GLN A 176 4.61 -13.56 25.60
CA GLN A 176 5.24 -14.45 26.57
C GLN A 176 6.73 -14.17 26.73
N ARG A 177 7.39 -13.73 25.66
CA ARG A 177 8.83 -13.41 25.64
C ARG A 177 9.15 -11.97 26.08
N GLY A 178 8.13 -11.14 26.33
CA GLY A 178 8.32 -9.74 26.73
C GLY A 178 8.87 -8.84 25.62
N ILE A 179 8.68 -9.21 24.36
CA ILE A 179 9.07 -8.42 23.17
C ILE A 179 7.86 -7.88 22.40
N TYR A 180 6.66 -8.09 22.94
CA TYR A 180 5.42 -7.50 22.46
C TYR A 180 5.48 -5.97 22.49
N ILE A 181 5.01 -5.33 21.43
CA ILE A 181 4.95 -3.88 21.29
C ILE A 181 3.49 -3.45 21.53
N PRO A 182 3.23 -2.65 22.58
CA PRO A 182 1.90 -2.13 22.84
C PRO A 182 1.31 -1.38 21.64
N LEU A 183 -0.01 -1.43 21.49
CA LEU A 183 -0.73 -0.86 20.35
C LEU A 183 -0.49 0.65 20.21
N LYS A 184 -0.40 1.38 21.33
CA LYS A 184 -0.03 2.82 21.33
C LYS A 184 1.38 3.05 20.78
N GLU A 185 2.32 2.17 21.08
CA GLU A 185 3.70 2.26 20.60
C GLU A 185 3.78 1.90 19.11
N LEU A 186 3.06 0.85 18.66
CA LEU A 186 2.91 0.52 17.24
C LEU A 186 2.33 1.71 16.44
N ALA A 187 1.34 2.39 17.00
CA ALA A 187 0.72 3.56 16.37
C ALA A 187 1.61 4.80 16.30
N GLY A 188 2.64 4.88 17.16
CA GLY A 188 3.58 6.00 17.21
C GLY A 188 4.75 5.87 16.23
N ASP A 189 5.05 4.66 15.74
CA ASP A 189 6.14 4.44 14.78
C ASP A 189 5.72 4.88 13.37
N THR A 190 6.50 5.79 12.79
CA THR A 190 6.28 6.37 11.45
C THR A 190 7.43 6.12 10.49
N ASN A 191 8.52 5.50 10.94
CA ASN A 191 9.75 5.39 10.15
C ASN A 191 10.06 3.97 9.69
N THR A 192 9.36 2.98 10.24
CA THR A 192 9.67 1.59 9.96
C THR A 192 8.86 1.06 8.78
N THR A 193 9.55 0.47 7.80
CA THR A 193 8.94 -0.27 6.69
C THR A 193 8.83 -1.76 7.03
N VAL A 194 7.90 -2.48 6.39
CA VAL A 194 7.78 -3.95 6.50
C VAL A 194 9.12 -4.69 6.32
N TRP A 195 10.02 -4.18 5.49
CA TRP A 195 11.33 -4.80 5.20
C TRP A 195 12.34 -4.69 6.35
N TRP A 196 12.23 -3.66 7.19
CA TRP A 196 13.16 -3.38 8.28
C TRP A 196 12.57 -3.66 9.66
N GLY A 197 11.25 -3.63 9.80
CA GLY A 197 10.53 -3.91 11.05
C GLY A 197 9.58 -5.09 10.91
N TRP A 198 10.10 -6.25 10.56
CA TRP A 198 9.27 -7.44 10.38
C TRP A 198 8.51 -7.82 11.66
N ASP A 199 9.11 -7.65 12.84
CA ASP A 199 8.46 -7.93 14.13
C ASP A 199 7.28 -7.00 14.42
N GLN A 200 7.39 -5.73 14.03
CA GLN A 200 6.27 -4.78 14.09
C GLN A 200 5.20 -5.12 13.05
N ALA A 201 5.61 -5.49 11.84
CA ALA A 201 4.69 -5.86 10.76
C ALA A 201 3.89 -7.13 11.11
N ILE A 202 4.49 -8.11 11.77
CA ILE A 202 3.81 -9.31 12.30
C ILE A 202 2.71 -8.92 13.30
N GLN A 203 3.03 -8.06 14.27
CA GLN A 203 2.06 -7.62 15.27
C GLN A 203 0.98 -6.75 14.64
N GLY A 204 1.36 -5.89 13.70
CA GLY A 204 0.44 -5.15 12.84
C GLY A 204 -0.49 -6.08 12.05
N ALA A 205 0.01 -7.18 11.48
CA ALA A 205 -0.78 -8.15 10.73
C ALA A 205 -1.84 -8.82 11.63
N SER A 206 -1.43 -9.23 12.83
CA SER A 206 -2.35 -9.75 13.85
C SER A 206 -3.42 -8.73 14.26
N PHE A 207 -3.06 -7.45 14.40
CA PHE A 207 -4.03 -6.38 14.69
C PHE A 207 -4.98 -6.11 13.51
N VAL A 208 -4.45 -6.03 12.29
CA VAL A 208 -5.24 -5.82 11.07
C VAL A 208 -6.25 -6.95 10.87
N ASP A 209 -5.84 -8.21 11.07
CA ASP A 209 -6.73 -9.36 11.01
C ASP A 209 -7.84 -9.28 12.07
N PHE A 210 -7.50 -8.90 13.30
CA PHE A 210 -8.49 -8.64 14.35
C PHE A 210 -9.51 -7.58 13.95
N VAL A 211 -9.06 -6.45 13.37
CA VAL A 211 -9.97 -5.38 12.94
C VAL A 211 -10.90 -5.87 11.84
N MET A 212 -10.38 -6.58 10.84
CA MET A 212 -11.18 -7.15 9.76
C MET A 212 -12.19 -8.17 10.28
N PHE A 213 -11.76 -9.06 11.18
CA PHE A 213 -12.61 -10.09 11.78
C PHE A 213 -13.74 -9.49 12.63
N LYS A 214 -13.43 -8.53 13.50
CA LYS A 214 -14.38 -8.00 14.49
C LYS A 214 -15.24 -6.86 13.96
N TYR A 215 -14.68 -5.99 13.13
CA TYR A 215 -15.31 -4.74 12.68
C TYR A 215 -15.46 -4.63 11.16
N GLY A 216 -14.94 -5.59 10.39
CA GLY A 216 -15.01 -5.61 8.93
C GLY A 216 -13.91 -4.79 8.23
N PRO A 217 -13.67 -5.07 6.93
CA PRO A 217 -12.65 -4.39 6.13
C PRO A 217 -12.96 -2.90 5.90
N GLU A 218 -14.23 -2.47 5.94
CA GLU A 218 -14.59 -1.05 5.86
C GLU A 218 -14.08 -0.26 7.06
N SER A 219 -14.15 -0.84 8.26
CA SER A 219 -13.60 -0.22 9.47
C SER A 219 -12.08 -0.12 9.40
N LEU A 220 -11.42 -1.16 8.88
CA LEU A 220 -9.98 -1.10 8.60
C LEU A 220 -9.64 0.02 7.62
N LYS A 221 -10.43 0.19 6.55
CA LYS A 221 -10.25 1.25 5.56
C LYS A 221 -10.38 2.65 6.19
N ILE A 222 -11.42 2.88 6.99
CA ILE A 222 -11.62 4.15 7.70
C ILE A 222 -10.40 4.44 8.60
N MET A 223 -9.91 3.42 9.30
CA MET A 223 -8.74 3.55 10.16
C MET A 223 -7.48 3.86 9.36
N TYR A 224 -7.27 3.16 8.25
CA TYR A 224 -6.14 3.35 7.34
C TYR A 224 -6.10 4.78 6.77
N GLU A 225 -7.25 5.30 6.34
CA GLU A 225 -7.41 6.61 5.70
C GLU A 225 -7.54 7.77 6.68
N SER A 226 -7.57 7.50 7.98
CA SER A 226 -7.84 8.52 8.99
C SER A 226 -6.76 9.60 9.01
N PRO A 227 -7.14 10.89 8.91
CA PRO A 227 -6.18 11.99 8.98
C PRO A 227 -5.88 12.41 10.42
N VAL A 228 -6.58 11.89 11.43
CA VAL A 228 -6.41 12.28 12.84
C VAL A 228 -5.46 11.33 13.59
N SER A 229 -5.20 11.59 14.88
CA SER A 229 -4.38 10.68 15.68
C SER A 229 -5.04 9.31 15.83
N PHE A 230 -4.24 8.26 16.01
CA PHE A 230 -4.75 6.90 16.17
C PHE A 230 -5.77 6.79 17.30
N ASP A 231 -5.48 7.40 18.45
CA ASP A 231 -6.40 7.48 19.59
C ASP A 231 -7.75 8.11 19.23
N SER A 232 -7.73 9.20 18.44
CA SER A 232 -8.95 9.86 17.97
C SER A 232 -9.72 9.00 16.97
N THR A 233 -8.99 8.31 16.07
CA THR A 233 -9.57 7.35 15.12
C THR A 233 -10.27 6.21 15.85
N VAL A 234 -9.60 5.59 16.83
CA VAL A 234 -10.14 4.49 17.64
C VAL A 234 -11.35 4.93 18.44
N ASN A 235 -11.28 6.09 19.10
CA ASN A 235 -12.40 6.60 19.88
C ASN A 235 -13.60 6.96 18.99
N GLY A 236 -13.37 7.60 17.85
CA GLY A 236 -14.44 7.98 16.93
C GLY A 236 -15.10 6.78 16.22
N LEU A 237 -14.33 5.74 15.92
CA LEU A 237 -14.84 4.57 15.17
C LEU A 237 -15.46 3.51 16.08
N PHE A 238 -14.90 3.28 17.26
CA PHE A 238 -15.27 2.17 18.14
C PHE A 238 -15.83 2.60 19.49
N GLU A 239 -15.86 3.90 19.79
CA GLU A 239 -16.32 4.46 21.07
C GLU A 239 -15.59 3.90 22.31
N ILE A 240 -14.34 3.43 22.12
CA ILE A 240 -13.49 2.90 23.19
C ILE A 240 -12.10 3.55 23.19
N SER A 241 -11.32 3.27 24.24
CA SER A 241 -9.92 3.69 24.32
C SER A 241 -9.01 2.72 23.56
N VAL A 242 -7.80 3.17 23.17
CA VAL A 242 -6.77 2.29 22.58
C VAL A 242 -6.40 1.14 23.50
N ASP A 243 -6.33 1.36 24.82
CA ASP A 243 -6.02 0.30 25.79
C ASP A 243 -7.14 -0.74 25.88
N SER A 244 -8.39 -0.32 25.69
CA SER A 244 -9.54 -1.25 25.60
C SER A 244 -9.49 -2.04 24.31
N LEU A 245 -9.20 -1.38 23.18
CA LEU A 245 -9.09 -2.03 21.87
C LEU A 245 -7.95 -3.06 21.87
N GLU A 246 -6.81 -2.74 22.48
CA GLU A 246 -5.70 -3.68 22.66
C GLU A 246 -6.13 -4.91 23.45
N LYS A 247 -6.83 -4.74 24.58
CA LYS A 247 -7.32 -5.88 25.37
C LYS A 247 -8.26 -6.78 24.57
N GLU A 248 -9.13 -6.19 23.74
CA GLU A 248 -10.02 -6.94 22.87
C GLU A 248 -9.25 -7.70 21.78
N TRP A 249 -8.27 -7.04 21.15
CA TRP A 249 -7.37 -7.68 20.19
C TRP A 249 -6.66 -8.88 20.80
N LEU A 250 -6.03 -8.70 21.96
CA LEU A 250 -5.31 -9.76 22.65
C LEU A 250 -6.24 -10.88 23.14
N SER A 251 -7.50 -10.57 23.46
CA SER A 251 -8.51 -11.58 23.74
C SER A 251 -8.82 -12.44 22.50
N VAL A 252 -8.93 -11.83 21.32
CA VAL A 252 -9.14 -12.56 20.06
C VAL A 252 -7.93 -13.41 19.70
N VAL A 253 -6.71 -12.88 19.90
CA VAL A 253 -5.45 -13.63 19.71
C VAL A 253 -5.47 -14.93 20.51
N ARG A 254 -5.82 -14.87 21.80
CA ARG A 254 -5.86 -16.06 22.68
C ARG A 254 -6.93 -17.06 22.24
N GLN A 255 -8.12 -16.58 21.89
CA GLN A 255 -9.20 -17.43 21.38
C GLN A 255 -8.79 -18.15 20.09
N ALA A 256 -8.12 -17.46 19.17
CA ALA A 256 -7.68 -18.02 17.89
C ALA A 256 -6.65 -19.16 18.06
N ILE A 257 -5.85 -19.13 19.13
CA ILE A 257 -4.86 -20.18 19.44
C ILE A 257 -5.38 -21.24 20.44
N GLY A 258 -6.65 -21.16 20.83
CA GLY A 258 -7.28 -22.12 21.75
C GLY A 258 -6.89 -21.94 23.22
N LYS A 259 -6.54 -20.73 23.65
CA LYS A 259 -6.30 -20.35 25.06
C LYS A 259 -7.40 -19.44 25.59
#